data_AF-A0A9E5NSY6-F1
#
_entry.id   AF-A0A9E5NSY6-F1
#
_cell.length_a   1.000
_cell.length_b   1.000
_cell.length_c   1.000
_cell.angle_alpha   90.00
_cell.angle_beta   90.00
_cell.angle_gamma   90.00
#
_symmetry.space_group_name_H-M   'P 1'
#
loop_
_entity.id
_entity.type
_entity.pdbx_description
1 polymer ?
#
loop_
_entity_poly.entity_id
_entity_poly.type
_entity_poly.pdbx_seq_one_letter_code
_entity_poly.pdbx_strand_id
1 'polypeptide(L)'
;MLKYLIPFVLIWPVLALAVEASPLRRYRGTAARELLAMGFCFVAYFIFWIALHQVGRGLTGSEAAAIVASTVLSLLAVTPLLALGYKIFGVKPGEGESH
;
A
#
# COMPACT_ATOMS: atom_id res chain seq x y z
N MET A 1 19.08 -10.22 2.71
CA MET A 1 17.71 -10.69 3.02
C MET A 1 17.03 -9.81 4.06
N LEU A 2 17.73 -9.41 5.14
CA LEU A 2 17.19 -8.57 6.23
C LEU A 2 16.50 -7.27 5.77
N LYS A 3 17.01 -6.62 4.71
CA LYS A 3 16.44 -5.36 4.17
C LYS A 3 14.99 -5.43 3.70
N TYR A 4 14.47 -6.63 3.37
CA TYR A 4 13.08 -6.81 2.98
C TYR A 4 12.12 -6.94 4.18
N LEU A 5 12.65 -7.19 5.39
CA LEU A 5 11.85 -7.24 6.60
C LEU A 5 11.28 -5.87 6.97
N ILE A 6 12.04 -4.79 6.72
CA ILE A 6 11.61 -3.42 7.01
C ILE A 6 10.31 -3.07 6.27
N PRO A 7 10.23 -3.14 4.92
CA PRO A 7 8.99 -2.84 4.22
C PRO A 7 7.87 -3.84 4.52
N PHE A 8 8.20 -5.10 4.86
CA PHE A 8 7.23 -6.13 5.21
C PHE A 8 6.57 -5.90 6.57
N VAL A 9 7.34 -5.49 7.59
CA VAL A 9 6.80 -5.21 8.92
C VAL A 9 6.00 -3.90 8.91
N LEU A 10 6.44 -2.90 8.14
CA LEU A 10 5.82 -1.58 8.13
C LEU A 10 4.55 -1.49 7.29
N ILE A 11 4.36 -2.33 6.27
CA ILE A 11 3.12 -2.30 5.48
C ILE A 11 1.90 -2.67 6.33
N TRP A 12 2.02 -3.59 7.30
CA TRP A 12 0.88 -4.06 8.09
C TRP A 12 0.16 -2.96 8.88
N PRO A 13 0.84 -2.16 9.75
CA PRO A 13 0.19 -1.08 10.47
C PRO A 13 -0.33 0.01 9.52
N VAL A 14 0.35 0.28 8.41
CA VAL A 14 -0.08 1.30 7.44
C VAL A 14 -1.29 0.83 6.64
N LEU A 15 -1.38 -0.46 6.29
CA LEU A 15 -2.55 -1.05 5.65
C LEU A 15 -3.75 -1.03 6.61
N ALA A 16 -3.54 -1.39 7.87
CA ALA A 16 -4.58 -1.33 8.90
C ALA A 16 -5.08 0.11 9.10
N LEU A 17 -4.18 1.09 9.22
CA LEU A 17 -4.53 2.50 9.30
C LEU A 17 -5.20 2.99 8.01
N ALA A 18 -4.79 2.54 6.83
CA ALA A 18 -5.41 2.94 5.57
C ALA A 18 -6.84 2.41 5.45
N VAL A 19 -7.11 1.22 5.96
CA VAL A 19 -8.45 0.62 6.02
C VAL A 19 -9.33 1.33 7.05
N GLU A 20 -8.80 1.65 8.23
CA GLU A 20 -9.59 2.24 9.32
C GLU A 20 -9.73 3.77 9.26
N ALA A 21 -8.68 4.50 8.89
CA ALA A 21 -8.58 5.95 9.06
C ALA A 21 -9.01 6.78 7.84
N SER A 22 -9.31 6.14 6.70
CA SER A 22 -9.53 6.85 5.44
C SER A 22 -10.99 6.79 4.96
N PRO A 23 -11.43 7.68 4.03
CA PRO A 23 -12.72 7.58 3.34
C PRO A 23 -12.99 6.22 2.68
N LEU A 24 -11.98 5.34 2.58
CA LEU A 24 -12.10 3.95 2.15
C LEU A 24 -12.88 3.08 3.13
N ARG A 25 -13.07 3.48 4.39
CA ARG A 25 -14.00 2.77 5.31
C ARG A 25 -15.44 2.75 4.80
N ARG A 26 -15.80 3.74 3.97
CA ARG A 26 -17.08 3.77 3.27
C ARG A 26 -17.14 2.69 2.20
N TYR A 27 -16.01 2.31 1.62
CA TYR A 27 -15.95 1.29 0.58
C TYR A 27 -16.18 -0.09 1.19
N ARG A 28 -17.36 -0.67 0.96
CA ARG A 28 -17.69 -2.03 1.39
C ARG A 28 -18.11 -2.86 0.19
N GLY A 29 -17.53 -4.03 0.07
CA GLY A 29 -17.82 -5.01 -0.97
C GLY A 29 -18.05 -6.39 -0.38
N THR A 30 -17.97 -7.41 -1.23
CA THR A 30 -17.83 -8.79 -0.72
C THR A 30 -16.43 -8.96 -0.15
N ALA A 31 -16.30 -9.73 0.94
CA ALA A 31 -15.01 -10.00 1.59
C ALA A 31 -13.93 -10.49 0.60
N ALA A 32 -14.33 -11.27 -0.42
CA ALA A 32 -13.44 -11.71 -1.49
C ALA A 32 -12.84 -10.56 -2.31
N ARG A 33 -13.61 -9.52 -2.65
CA ARG A 33 -13.12 -8.36 -3.42
C ARG A 33 -12.19 -7.48 -2.59
N GLU A 34 -12.49 -7.32 -1.31
CA GLU A 34 -11.64 -6.57 -0.38
C GLU A 34 -10.29 -7.27 -0.19
N LEU A 35 -10.29 -8.61 0.00
CA LEU A 35 -9.07 -9.41 0.08
C LEU A 35 -8.24 -9.33 -1.21
N LEU A 36 -8.88 -9.40 -2.39
CA LEU A 36 -8.19 -9.25 -3.67
C LEU A 36 -7.55 -7.86 -3.83
N ALA A 37 -8.26 -6.80 -3.42
CA ALA A 37 -7.71 -5.45 -3.47
C ALA A 37 -6.56 -5.22 -2.48
N MET A 38 -6.65 -5.77 -1.27
CA MET A 38 -5.54 -5.77 -0.30
C MET A 38 -4.33 -6.54 -0.83
N GLY A 39 -4.57 -7.72 -1.41
CA GLY A 39 -3.52 -8.52 -2.05
C GLY A 39 -2.84 -7.77 -3.19
N PHE A 40 -3.61 -7.12 -4.05
CA PHE A 40 -3.09 -6.26 -5.11
C PHE A 40 -2.28 -5.09 -4.56
N CYS A 41 -2.79 -4.39 -3.53
CA CYS A 41 -2.08 -3.29 -2.88
C CYS A 41 -0.74 -3.76 -2.30
N PHE A 42 -0.71 -4.94 -1.67
CA PHE A 42 0.51 -5.52 -1.11
C PHE A 42 1.55 -5.80 -2.20
N VAL A 43 1.15 -6.46 -3.29
CA VAL A 43 2.04 -6.77 -4.42
C VAL A 43 2.54 -5.48 -5.07
N ALA A 44 1.65 -4.52 -5.33
CA ALA A 44 2.00 -3.25 -5.95
C ALA A 44 2.95 -2.42 -5.08
N TYR A 45 2.75 -2.41 -3.76
CA TYR A 45 3.66 -1.77 -2.81
C TYR A 45 5.07 -2.34 -2.88
N PHE A 46 5.22 -3.67 -2.93
CA PHE A 46 6.53 -4.31 -3.01
C PHE A 46 7.23 -4.02 -4.34
N ILE A 47 6.49 -4.10 -5.46
CA ILE A 47 7.03 -3.75 -6.78
C ILE A 47 7.51 -2.31 -6.79
N PHE A 48 6.69 -1.38 -6.29
CA PHE A 48 7.02 0.04 -6.21
C PHE A 48 8.24 0.31 -5.32
N TRP A 49 8.31 -0.35 -4.16
CA TRP A 49 9.45 -0.25 -3.26
C TRP A 49 10.75 -0.77 -3.89
N ILE A 50 10.70 -1.92 -4.58
CA ILE A 50 11.88 -2.50 -5.26
C ILE A 50 12.37 -1.55 -6.35
N ALA A 51 11.46 -1.00 -7.16
CA ALA A 51 11.80 -0.03 -8.19
C ALA A 51 12.46 1.22 -7.60
N LEU A 52 11.87 1.82 -6.56
CA LEU A 52 12.43 2.99 -5.88
C LEU A 52 13.78 2.69 -5.23
N HIS A 53 13.96 1.52 -4.63
CA HIS A 53 15.22 1.13 -4.01
C HIS A 53 16.34 0.97 -5.04
N GLN A 54 16.05 0.37 -6.21
CA GLN A 54 17.01 0.26 -7.32
C GLN A 54 17.45 1.65 -7.82
N VAL A 55 16.48 2.55 -8.03
CA VAL A 55 16.74 3.93 -8.46
C VAL A 55 17.51 4.70 -7.39
N GLY A 56 17.07 4.64 -6.14
CA GLY A 56 17.68 5.33 -5.01
C GLY A 56 19.12 4.89 -4.77
N ARG A 57 19.41 3.59 -4.91
CA ARG A 57 20.80 3.09 -4.85
C ARG A 57 21.67 3.69 -5.96
N GLY A 58 21.14 3.75 -7.19
CA GLY A 58 21.85 4.31 -8.33
C GLY A 58 22.16 5.81 -8.18
N LEU A 59 21.23 6.56 -7.58
CA LEU A 59 21.37 8.01 -7.40
C LEU A 59 22.22 8.41 -6.19
N THR A 60 22.09 7.68 -5.07
CA THR A 60 22.71 8.08 -3.79
C THR A 60 24.01 7.36 -3.50
N GLY A 61 24.28 6.21 -4.13
CA GLY A 61 25.41 5.34 -3.79
C GLY A 61 25.33 4.70 -2.39
N SER A 62 24.26 4.94 -1.63
CA SER A 62 24.08 4.47 -0.25
C SER A 62 22.89 3.53 -0.13
N GLU A 63 23.14 2.30 0.32
CA GLU A 63 22.08 1.30 0.56
C GLU A 63 21.09 1.79 1.63
N ALA A 64 21.60 2.38 2.72
CA ALA A 64 20.77 2.83 3.83
C ALA A 64 19.84 3.98 3.42
N ALA A 65 20.37 4.96 2.68
CA ALA A 65 19.57 6.08 2.19
C ALA A 65 18.48 5.61 1.20
N ALA A 66 18.83 4.69 0.31
CA ALA A 66 17.89 4.10 -0.64
C ALA A 66 16.75 3.35 0.08
N ILE A 67 17.06 2.54 1.11
CA ILE A 67 16.06 1.81 1.91
C ILE A 67 15.11 2.78 2.60
N VAL A 68 15.63 3.82 3.26
CA VAL A 68 14.79 4.77 4.00
C VAL A 68 13.89 5.53 3.03
N ALA A 69 14.45 6.09 1.95
CA ALA A 69 13.69 6.85 0.97
C ALA A 69 12.61 6.00 0.27
N SER A 70 12.96 4.79 -0.19
CA SER A 70 12.00 3.90 -0.83
C SER A 70 10.89 3.48 0.13
N THR A 71 11.21 3.23 1.40
CA THR A 71 10.21 2.86 2.41
C THR A 71 9.23 4.00 2.66
N VAL A 72 9.73 5.22 2.90
CA VAL A 72 8.87 6.39 3.15
C VAL A 72 7.95 6.65 1.96
N LEU A 73 8.50 6.67 0.74
CA LEU A 73 7.72 6.94 -0.47
C LEU A 73 6.69 5.83 -0.74
N SER A 74 7.05 4.56 -0.56
CA SER A 74 6.12 3.46 -0.74
C SER A 74 5.00 3.45 0.30
N LEU A 75 5.28 3.82 1.56
CA LEU A 75 4.26 3.93 2.60
C LEU A 75 3.23 5.03 2.26
N LEU A 76 3.69 6.18 1.74
CA LEU A 76 2.79 7.24 1.27
C LEU A 76 1.93 6.80 0.07
N ALA A 77 2.42 5.87 -0.74
CA ALA A 77 1.69 5.32 -1.87
C ALA A 77 0.63 4.27 -1.48
N VAL A 78 0.58 3.78 -0.24
CA VAL A 78 -0.36 2.72 0.18
C VAL A 78 -1.82 3.14 -0.01
N THR A 79 -2.21 4.33 0.43
CA THR A 79 -3.58 4.83 0.30
C THR A 79 -4.06 4.92 -1.16
N PRO A 80 -3.32 5.57 -2.08
CA PRO A 80 -3.73 5.59 -3.49
C PRO A 80 -3.66 4.21 -4.17
N LEU A 81 -2.72 3.34 -3.79
CA LEU A 81 -2.67 1.96 -4.29
C LEU A 81 -3.88 1.13 -3.85
N LEU A 82 -4.32 1.29 -2.60
CA LEU A 82 -5.50 0.63 -2.07
C LEU A 82 -6.78 1.15 -2.75
N ALA A 83 -6.89 2.47 -2.92
CA ALA A 83 -8.00 3.08 -3.66
C ALA A 83 -8.07 2.60 -5.12
N LEU A 84 -6.91 2.45 -5.78
CA LEU A 84 -6.82 1.87 -7.11
C LEU A 84 -7.26 0.40 -7.11
N GLY A 85 -6.82 -0.39 -6.13
CA GLY A 85 -7.28 -1.77 -5.92
C GLY A 85 -8.80 -1.84 -5.78
N TYR A 86 -9.40 -1.01 -4.93
CA TYR A 86 -10.86 -0.95 -4.76
C TYR A 86 -11.58 -0.62 -6.06
N LYS A 87 -11.04 0.33 -6.85
CA LYS A 87 -11.58 0.66 -8.17
C LYS A 87 -11.49 -0.52 -9.14
N ILE A 88 -10.36 -1.21 -9.22
CA ILE A 88 -10.13 -2.36 -10.12
C ILE A 88 -11.06 -3.52 -9.78
N PHE A 89 -11.18 -3.84 -8.48
CA PHE A 89 -12.00 -4.97 -8.02
C PHE A 89 -13.46 -4.59 -7.74
N GLY A 90 -13.87 -3.37 -8.09
CA GLY A 90 -15.26 -2.92 -7.98
C GLY A 90 -15.79 -2.91 -6.55
N VAL A 91 -14.93 -2.59 -5.57
CA VAL A 91 -15.35 -2.20 -4.22
C VAL A 91 -15.86 -0.77 -4.37
N LYS A 92 -17.14 -0.55 -4.07
CA LYS A 92 -17.79 0.76 -4.19
C LYS A 92 -17.85 1.43 -2.82
N PRO A 93 -17.83 2.78 -2.76
CA PRO A 93 -18.25 3.45 -1.55
C PRO A 93 -19.68 3.01 -1.27
N GLY A 94 -19.91 2.37 -0.14
CA GLY A 94 -21.22 2.25 0.46
C GLY A 94 -21.79 3.65 0.51
N GLU A 95 -22.84 3.87 -0.27
CA GLU A 95 -23.79 4.93 0.01
C GLU A 95 -24.08 4.80 1.50
N GLY A 96 -23.71 5.83 2.27
CA GLY A 96 -23.92 5.79 3.72
C GLY A 96 -25.35 5.33 3.96
N GLU A 97 -25.52 4.36 4.84
CA GLU A 97 -26.83 3.93 5.31
C GLU A 97 -27.66 5.20 5.59
N SER A 98 -28.51 5.53 4.63
CA SER A 98 -29.56 6.50 4.76
C SER A 98 -30.56 5.85 5.72
N HIS A 99 -30.27 6.03 7.01
CA HIS A 99 -31.23 5.92 8.09
C HIS A 99 -32.43 6.82 7.81
#